data_AF-A0A543E6A4-F1
#
_entry.id   AF-A0A543E6A4-F1
#
_cell.length_a   1.000
_cell.length_b   1.000
_cell.length_c   1.000
_cell.angle_alpha   90.00
_cell.angle_beta   90.00
_cell.angle_gamma   90.00
#
_symmetry.space_group_name_H-M   'P 1'
#
loop_
_entity.id
_entity.type
_entity.pdbx_description
1 polymer ?
#
loop_
_entity_poly.entity_id
_entity_poly.type
_entity_poly.pdbx_seq_one_letter_code
_entity_poly.pdbx_strand_id
1 'polypeptide(L)'
;MQRVEMRMALLGAVGLVVALAGIAVSSAQDATAGAHWQAMSPAAQAAWQQRRIAWDALHLHEREDRRARYAAWRALDEVQRARLRAAAAEVAALPPEHQAALRTQFAVLDAMQRNGWRLGPALGADWPRLQPLFAYVPPGERDAALSLLRQLDAEQRDDLAALAQRLPPQDRDAFRRELLAVPVSQRRAWLQQRRDR
;
A
#
# COMPACT_ATOMS: atom_id res chain seq x y z
N MET A 1 30.55 1.35 68.56
CA MET A 1 30.33 0.31 67.52
C MET A 1 29.99 1.03 66.23
N GLN A 2 30.98 1.33 65.38
CA GLN A 2 31.48 0.52 64.25
C GLN A 2 30.56 0.51 63.00
N ARG A 3 31.10 1.13 61.94
CA ARG A 3 31.04 0.82 60.50
C ARG A 3 29.79 1.15 59.65
N VAL A 4 29.99 2.20 58.84
CA VAL A 4 29.72 2.35 57.40
C VAL A 4 29.64 1.01 56.63
N GLU A 5 28.66 0.86 55.73
CA GLU A 5 28.72 0.26 54.37
C GLU A 5 27.44 0.69 53.58
N MET A 6 27.55 1.36 52.42
CA MET A 6 27.59 0.79 51.05
C MET A 6 26.21 0.19 50.64
N ARG A 7 25.50 0.56 49.57
CA ARG A 7 25.87 0.99 48.21
C ARG A 7 24.72 1.74 47.49
N MET A 8 25.14 2.56 46.53
CA MET A 8 24.39 3.04 45.38
C MET A 8 23.66 1.95 44.59
N ALA A 9 22.68 2.42 43.81
CA ALA A 9 22.23 1.95 42.50
C ALA A 9 21.16 0.84 42.45
N LEU A 10 19.97 1.21 41.97
CA LEU A 10 19.38 0.46 40.86
C LEU A 10 18.61 1.42 39.92
N LEU A 11 19.35 1.89 38.92
CA LEU A 11 18.85 2.38 37.64
C LEU A 11 18.25 1.22 36.84
N GLY A 12 17.19 1.48 36.09
CA GLY A 12 17.01 0.98 34.73
C GLY A 12 16.68 -0.50 34.57
N ALA A 13 15.39 -0.85 34.62
CA ALA A 13 14.91 -2.15 34.14
C ALA A 13 13.51 -2.07 33.52
N VAL A 14 13.28 -1.16 32.58
CA VAL A 14 12.09 -1.22 31.70
C VAL A 14 12.48 -1.17 30.20
N GLY A 15 13.75 -0.90 29.86
CA GLY A 15 14.21 -0.82 28.48
C GLY A 15 14.62 -2.14 27.80
N LEU A 16 14.71 -3.27 28.51
CA LEU A 16 15.32 -4.51 27.98
C LEU A 16 14.32 -5.57 27.49
N VAL A 17 13.01 -5.40 27.68
CA VAL A 17 12.04 -6.45 27.31
C VAL A 17 11.58 -6.33 25.84
N VAL A 18 11.63 -5.14 25.24
CA VAL A 18 11.20 -4.95 23.83
C VAL A 18 12.26 -5.45 22.82
N ALA A 19 13.55 -5.44 23.17
CA ALA A 19 14.61 -5.95 22.29
C ALA A 19 14.66 -7.48 22.22
N LEU A 20 14.32 -8.19 23.32
CA LEU A 20 14.34 -9.65 23.36
C LEU A 20 13.15 -10.29 22.62
N ALA A 21 12.00 -9.62 22.57
CA ALA A 21 10.85 -10.09 21.78
C ALA A 21 11.11 -9.98 20.26
N GLY A 22 11.83 -8.95 19.81
CA GLY A 22 12.22 -8.79 18.39
C GLY A 22 13.26 -9.81 17.93
N ILE A 23 14.25 -10.13 18.77
CA ILE A 23 15.31 -11.12 18.46
C ILE A 23 14.77 -12.55 18.48
N ALA A 24 13.88 -12.89 19.42
CA ALA A 24 13.29 -14.24 19.51
C ALA A 24 12.34 -14.55 18.34
N VAL A 25 11.60 -13.55 17.85
CA VAL A 25 10.76 -13.71 16.65
C VAL A 25 11.62 -13.82 15.38
N SER A 26 12.72 -13.08 15.29
CA SER A 26 13.67 -13.18 14.17
C SER A 26 14.36 -14.55 14.13
N SER A 27 14.89 -15.04 15.26
CA SER A 27 15.59 -16.33 15.30
C SER A 27 14.68 -17.53 15.03
N ALA A 28 13.42 -17.47 15.47
CA ALA A 28 12.41 -18.49 15.13
C ALA A 28 12.01 -18.45 13.65
N GLN A 29 11.94 -17.26 13.04
CA GLN A 29 11.72 -17.10 11.60
C GLN A 29 12.92 -17.57 10.78
N ASP A 30 14.14 -17.31 11.25
CA ASP A 30 15.38 -17.78 10.63
C ASP A 30 15.54 -19.31 10.72
N ALA A 31 15.18 -19.90 11.88
CA ALA A 31 15.21 -21.34 12.07
C ALA A 31 14.16 -22.06 11.21
N THR A 32 12.95 -21.53 11.11
CA THR A 32 11.88 -22.09 10.25
C THR A 32 12.20 -21.92 8.76
N ALA A 33 12.79 -20.78 8.36
CA ALA A 33 13.29 -20.59 7.00
C ALA A 33 14.45 -21.56 6.68
N GLY A 34 15.36 -21.78 7.62
CA GLY A 34 16.46 -22.74 7.49
C GLY A 34 15.97 -24.19 7.37
N ALA A 35 14.98 -24.60 8.17
CA ALA A 35 14.37 -25.92 8.09
C ALA A 35 13.61 -26.10 6.75
N HIS A 36 12.87 -25.10 6.29
CA HIS A 36 12.22 -25.12 4.98
C HIS A 36 13.26 -25.25 3.86
N TRP A 37 14.34 -24.47 3.91
CA TRP A 37 15.43 -24.56 2.94
C TRP A 37 16.03 -25.97 2.86
N GLN A 38 16.32 -26.59 4.01
CA GLN A 38 16.84 -27.95 4.06
C GLN A 38 15.86 -29.00 3.53
N ALA A 39 14.56 -28.78 3.69
CA ALA A 39 13.51 -29.65 3.17
C ALA A 39 13.28 -29.49 1.64
N MET A 40 13.79 -28.44 1.00
CA MET A 40 13.67 -28.23 -0.45
C MET A 40 14.61 -29.16 -1.22
N SER A 41 14.16 -29.65 -2.38
CA SER A 41 15.02 -30.40 -3.29
C SER A 41 16.20 -29.54 -3.79
N PRO A 42 17.34 -30.15 -4.16
CA PRO A 42 18.49 -29.40 -4.71
C PRO A 42 18.13 -28.54 -5.92
N ALA A 43 17.21 -29.00 -6.78
CA ALA A 43 16.71 -28.23 -7.91
C ALA A 43 15.91 -26.99 -7.46
N ALA A 44 15.06 -27.14 -6.44
CA ALA A 44 14.29 -26.02 -5.89
C ALA A 44 15.21 -25.00 -5.17
N GLN A 45 16.24 -25.49 -4.48
CA GLN A 45 17.27 -24.65 -3.87
C GLN A 45 18.04 -23.85 -4.94
N ALA A 46 18.50 -24.49 -6.01
CA ALA A 46 19.19 -23.83 -7.12
C ALA A 46 18.31 -22.75 -7.79
N ALA A 47 17.04 -23.06 -8.04
CA ALA A 47 16.09 -22.10 -8.61
C ALA A 47 15.86 -20.88 -7.68
N TRP A 48 15.82 -21.09 -6.37
CA TRP A 48 15.69 -19.98 -5.41
C TRP A 48 16.96 -19.11 -5.38
N GLN A 49 18.16 -19.71 -5.39
CA GLN A 49 19.42 -18.96 -5.47
C GLN A 49 19.50 -18.12 -6.73
N GLN A 50 19.11 -18.67 -7.89
CA GLN A 50 19.05 -17.92 -9.14
C GLN A 50 18.09 -16.73 -9.05
N ARG A 51 16.89 -16.91 -8.47
CA ARG A 51 15.95 -15.80 -8.24
C ARG A 51 16.52 -14.74 -7.31
N ARG A 52 17.25 -15.13 -6.27
CA ARG A 52 17.91 -14.18 -5.34
C ARG A 52 18.99 -13.37 -6.05
N ILE A 53 19.88 -14.03 -6.80
CA ILE A 53 20.92 -13.34 -7.60
C ILE A 53 20.27 -12.36 -8.60
N ALA A 54 19.23 -12.80 -9.30
CA ALA A 54 18.50 -11.94 -10.24
C ALA A 54 17.82 -10.75 -9.54
N TRP A 55 17.33 -10.93 -8.32
CA TRP A 55 16.76 -9.85 -7.50
C TRP A 55 17.84 -8.86 -7.03
N ASP A 56 18.98 -9.35 -6.57
CA ASP A 56 20.08 -8.54 -6.06
C ASP A 56 20.74 -7.72 -7.18
N ALA A 57 20.73 -8.25 -8.41
CA ALA A 57 21.22 -7.57 -9.61
C ALA A 57 20.34 -6.41 -10.09
N LEU A 58 19.09 -6.29 -9.64
CA LEU A 58 18.19 -5.19 -10.02
C LEU A 58 18.69 -3.84 -9.46
N HIS A 59 18.44 -2.76 -10.20
CA HIS A 59 18.67 -1.42 -9.66
C HIS A 59 17.72 -1.12 -8.49
N LEU A 60 18.11 -0.20 -7.60
CA LEU A 60 17.31 0.14 -6.41
C LEU A 60 15.87 0.54 -6.78
N HIS A 61 15.70 1.39 -7.79
CA HIS A 61 14.38 1.84 -8.23
C HIS A 61 13.50 0.68 -8.72
N GLU A 62 14.06 -0.32 -9.40
CA GLU A 62 13.32 -1.50 -9.87
C GLU A 62 12.90 -2.39 -8.70
N ARG A 63 13.76 -2.55 -7.69
CA ARG A 63 13.42 -3.28 -6.47
C ARG A 63 12.31 -2.58 -5.70
N GLU A 64 12.38 -1.26 -5.58
CA GLU A 64 11.34 -0.44 -4.96
C GLU A 64 10.01 -0.53 -5.71
N ASP A 65 10.04 -0.44 -7.03
CA ASP A 65 8.86 -0.59 -7.86
C ASP A 65 8.20 -1.97 -7.69
N ARG A 66 8.99 -3.05 -7.72
CA ARG A 66 8.51 -4.41 -7.48
C ARG A 66 7.92 -4.57 -6.08
N ARG A 67 8.57 -4.03 -5.05
CA ARG A 67 8.05 -4.02 -3.67
C ARG A 67 6.73 -3.25 -3.58
N ALA A 68 6.63 -2.08 -4.21
CA ALA A 68 5.42 -1.28 -4.22
C ALA A 68 4.26 -2.00 -4.93
N ARG A 69 4.50 -2.65 -6.08
CA ARG A 69 3.49 -3.47 -6.77
C ARG A 69 3.02 -4.66 -5.92
N TYR A 70 3.95 -5.32 -5.24
CA TYR A 70 3.59 -6.42 -4.33
C TYR A 70 2.78 -5.93 -3.12
N ALA A 71 3.17 -4.81 -2.51
CA ALA A 71 2.43 -4.20 -1.41
C ALA A 71 1.00 -3.79 -1.85
N ALA A 72 0.89 -3.19 -3.04
CA ALA A 72 -0.40 -2.85 -3.64
C ALA A 72 -1.29 -4.08 -3.84
N TRP A 73 -0.75 -5.17 -4.42
CA TRP A 73 -1.46 -6.43 -4.56
C TRP A 73 -1.94 -7.00 -3.22
N ARG A 74 -1.09 -6.96 -2.18
CA ARG A 74 -1.41 -7.42 -0.83
C ARG A 74 -2.48 -6.58 -0.13
N ALA A 75 -2.66 -5.33 -0.53
CA ALA A 75 -3.66 -4.43 0.03
C ALA A 75 -5.05 -4.59 -0.60
N LEU A 76 -5.18 -5.35 -1.70
CA LEU A 76 -6.46 -5.64 -2.33
C LEU A 76 -7.20 -6.76 -1.60
N ASP A 77 -8.52 -6.61 -1.49
CA ASP A 77 -9.37 -7.70 -1.00
C ASP A 77 -9.41 -8.89 -1.98
N GLU A 78 -9.99 -10.02 -1.57
CA GLU A 78 -10.02 -11.21 -2.41
C GLU A 78 -10.89 -11.02 -3.67
N VAL A 79 -11.96 -10.24 -3.61
CA VAL A 79 -12.83 -9.96 -4.77
C VAL A 79 -12.07 -9.19 -5.84
N GLN A 80 -11.34 -8.15 -5.43
CA GLN A 80 -10.46 -7.36 -6.28
C GLN A 80 -9.32 -8.21 -6.85
N ARG A 81 -8.69 -9.07 -6.03
CA ARG A 81 -7.63 -9.99 -6.50
C ARG A 81 -8.16 -11.01 -7.50
N ALA A 82 -9.35 -11.57 -7.28
CA ALA A 82 -9.99 -12.48 -8.22
C ALA A 82 -10.29 -11.79 -9.56
N ARG A 83 -10.84 -10.57 -9.52
CA ARG A 83 -11.09 -9.76 -10.74
C ARG A 83 -9.80 -9.49 -11.52
N LEU A 84 -8.71 -9.16 -10.83
CA LEU A 84 -7.42 -8.95 -11.50
C LEU A 84 -6.83 -10.23 -12.09
N ARG A 85 -6.98 -11.39 -11.43
CA ARG A 85 -6.57 -12.69 -12.00
C ARG A 85 -7.37 -13.02 -13.26
N ALA A 86 -8.68 -12.78 -13.25
CA ALA A 86 -9.55 -12.97 -14.41
C ALA A 86 -9.12 -12.07 -15.57
N ALA A 87 -8.95 -10.77 -15.33
CA ALA A 87 -8.46 -9.84 -16.35
C ALA A 87 -7.08 -10.22 -16.90
N ALA A 88 -6.17 -10.71 -16.04
CA ALA A 88 -4.86 -11.20 -16.48
C ALA A 88 -4.98 -12.43 -17.41
N ALA A 89 -5.90 -13.35 -17.10
CA ALA A 89 -6.18 -14.51 -17.96
C ALA A 89 -6.79 -14.09 -19.31
N GLU A 90 -7.71 -13.13 -19.32
CA GLU A 90 -8.28 -12.56 -20.54
C GLU A 90 -7.19 -11.93 -21.42
N VAL A 91 -6.32 -11.09 -20.84
CA VAL A 91 -5.21 -10.48 -21.57
C VAL A 91 -4.23 -11.54 -22.09
N ALA A 92 -3.94 -12.59 -21.32
CA ALA A 92 -3.06 -13.67 -21.75
C ALA A 92 -3.62 -14.48 -22.93
N ALA A 93 -4.95 -14.54 -23.07
CA ALA A 93 -5.63 -15.20 -24.18
C ALA A 93 -5.71 -14.35 -25.47
N LEU A 94 -5.42 -13.05 -25.39
CA LEU A 94 -5.40 -12.18 -26.56
C LEU A 94 -4.22 -12.52 -27.50
N PRO A 95 -4.35 -12.26 -28.81
CA PRO A 95 -3.23 -12.36 -29.73
C PRO A 95 -2.03 -11.50 -29.30
N PRO A 96 -0.78 -11.89 -29.60
CA PRO A 96 0.42 -11.19 -29.13
C PRO A 96 0.46 -9.70 -29.49
N GLU A 97 -0.07 -9.32 -30.66
CA GLU A 97 -0.15 -7.94 -31.12
C GLU A 97 -1.13 -7.10 -30.28
N HIS A 98 -2.25 -7.68 -29.86
CA HIS A 98 -3.22 -7.03 -28.98
C HIS A 98 -2.65 -6.86 -27.57
N GLN A 99 -1.94 -7.88 -27.06
CA GLN A 99 -1.22 -7.76 -25.80
C GLN A 99 -0.15 -6.66 -25.83
N ALA A 100 0.60 -6.57 -26.94
CA ALA A 100 1.60 -5.53 -27.14
C ALA A 100 0.96 -4.14 -27.19
N ALA A 101 -0.17 -4.00 -27.88
CA ALA A 101 -0.92 -2.75 -27.92
C ALA A 101 -1.35 -2.29 -26.51
N LEU A 102 -1.90 -3.19 -25.68
CA LEU A 102 -2.28 -2.87 -24.30
C LEU A 102 -1.08 -2.46 -23.44
N ARG A 103 0.06 -3.16 -23.57
CA ARG A 103 1.30 -2.77 -22.88
C ARG A 103 1.78 -1.39 -23.29
N THR A 104 1.72 -1.07 -24.58
CA THR A 104 2.08 0.26 -25.09
C THR A 104 1.14 1.35 -24.58
N GLN A 105 -0.18 1.11 -24.63
CA GLN A 105 -1.18 2.04 -24.09
C GLN A 105 -0.96 2.31 -22.59
N PHE A 106 -0.60 1.28 -21.82
CA PHE A 106 -0.26 1.46 -20.41
C PHE A 106 1.07 2.20 -20.22
N ALA A 107 2.07 1.94 -21.07
CA ALA A 107 3.39 2.57 -20.98
C ALA A 107 3.37 4.08 -21.28
N VAL A 108 2.44 4.55 -22.12
CA VAL A 108 2.31 5.98 -22.43
C VAL A 108 1.59 6.78 -21.33
N LEU A 109 0.90 6.11 -20.40
CA LEU A 109 0.33 6.77 -19.23
C LEU A 109 1.46 7.42 -18.41
N ASP A 110 1.19 8.59 -17.83
CA ASP A 110 2.17 9.23 -16.96
C ASP A 110 2.40 8.41 -15.67
N ALA A 111 3.46 8.75 -14.94
CA ALA A 111 3.79 8.03 -13.71
C ALA A 111 2.67 8.12 -12.64
N MET A 112 1.94 9.23 -12.58
CA MET A 112 0.85 9.44 -11.63
C MET A 112 -0.33 8.51 -11.93
N GLN A 113 -0.73 8.40 -13.20
CA GLN A 113 -1.80 7.53 -13.68
C GLN A 113 -1.43 6.05 -13.48
N ARG A 114 -0.22 5.65 -13.87
CA ARG A 114 0.28 4.28 -13.64
C ARG A 114 0.31 3.93 -12.16
N ASN A 115 0.72 4.86 -11.30
CA ASN A 115 0.70 4.67 -9.86
C ASN A 115 -0.72 4.59 -9.29
N GLY A 116 -1.68 5.34 -9.86
CA GLY A 116 -3.09 5.27 -9.50
C GLY A 116 -3.69 3.87 -9.65
N TRP A 117 -3.33 3.15 -10.71
CA TRP A 117 -3.78 1.77 -10.93
C TRP A 117 -3.35 0.78 -9.82
N ARG A 118 -2.36 1.13 -8.99
CA ARG A 118 -1.97 0.34 -7.81
C ARG A 118 -3.03 0.33 -6.71
N LEU A 119 -3.96 1.28 -6.75
CA LEU A 119 -5.06 1.38 -5.78
C LEU A 119 -6.15 0.32 -6.01
N GLY A 120 -6.02 -0.46 -7.10
CA GLY A 120 -6.98 -1.48 -7.50
C GLY A 120 -7.84 -1.03 -8.69
N PRO A 121 -8.62 -1.96 -9.28
CA PRO A 121 -9.31 -1.70 -10.55
C PRO A 121 -10.42 -0.65 -10.45
N ALA A 122 -11.09 -0.54 -9.30
CA ALA A 122 -12.14 0.47 -9.11
C ALA A 122 -11.53 1.85 -8.85
N LEU A 123 -10.78 2.01 -7.75
CA LEU A 123 -10.21 3.30 -7.36
C LEU A 123 -9.14 3.80 -8.35
N GLY A 124 -8.41 2.90 -9.02
CA GLY A 124 -7.41 3.27 -10.02
C GLY A 124 -8.02 3.92 -11.27
N ALA A 125 -9.20 3.49 -11.69
CA ALA A 125 -9.93 4.11 -12.80
C ALA A 125 -10.41 5.53 -12.44
N ASP A 126 -10.83 5.73 -11.18
CA ASP A 126 -11.33 7.02 -10.69
C ASP A 126 -10.18 7.98 -10.28
N TRP A 127 -8.97 7.45 -10.08
CA TRP A 127 -7.84 8.18 -9.51
C TRP A 127 -7.50 9.49 -10.21
N PRO A 128 -7.46 9.61 -11.56
CA PRO A 128 -7.17 10.87 -12.22
C PRO A 128 -8.12 12.02 -11.83
N ARG A 129 -9.39 11.71 -11.53
CA ARG A 129 -10.40 12.70 -11.12
C ARG A 129 -10.31 13.04 -9.64
N LEU A 130 -9.85 12.10 -8.81
CA LEU A 130 -9.73 12.26 -7.36
C LEU A 130 -8.39 12.85 -6.93
N GLN A 131 -7.32 12.59 -7.69
CA GLN A 131 -5.95 12.95 -7.34
C GLN A 131 -5.76 14.43 -6.98
N PRO A 132 -6.41 15.42 -7.64
CA PRO A 132 -6.21 16.82 -7.29
C PRO A 132 -6.47 17.12 -5.82
N LEU A 133 -7.42 16.41 -5.19
CA LEU A 133 -7.74 16.56 -3.78
C LEU A 133 -6.70 15.92 -2.85
N PHE A 134 -6.00 14.90 -3.32
CA PHE A 134 -5.06 14.07 -2.55
C PHE A 134 -3.60 14.21 -3.03
N ALA A 135 -3.29 15.20 -3.87
CA ALA A 135 -1.95 15.42 -4.41
C ALA A 135 -0.93 15.69 -3.31
N TYR A 136 -1.37 16.39 -2.24
CA TYR A 136 -0.57 16.64 -1.05
C TYR A 136 -1.33 16.13 0.18
N VAL A 137 -0.98 14.92 0.63
CA VAL A 137 -1.49 14.35 1.89
C VAL A 137 -0.32 14.24 2.88
N PRO A 138 -0.41 14.89 4.06
CA PRO A 138 0.58 14.76 5.12
C PRO A 138 0.85 13.30 5.46
N PRO A 139 2.10 12.89 5.73
CA PRO A 139 2.44 11.48 5.96
C PRO A 139 1.54 10.77 6.98
N GLY A 140 1.16 11.45 8.07
CA GLY A 140 0.29 10.89 9.12
C GLY A 140 -1.17 10.68 8.72
N GLU A 141 -1.64 11.28 7.61
CA GLU A 141 -3.02 11.18 7.14
C GLU A 141 -3.19 10.19 5.98
N ARG A 142 -2.09 9.71 5.37
CA ARG A 142 -2.12 8.92 4.12
C ARG A 142 -2.95 7.65 4.25
N ASP A 143 -2.74 6.89 5.30
CA ASP A 143 -3.45 5.62 5.52
C ASP A 143 -4.93 5.85 5.78
N ALA A 144 -5.28 6.88 6.54
CA ALA A 144 -6.66 7.27 6.80
C ALA A 144 -7.37 7.74 5.51
N ALA A 145 -6.71 8.57 4.71
CA ALA A 145 -7.24 9.04 3.42
C ALA A 145 -7.46 7.88 2.44
N LEU A 146 -6.50 6.95 2.36
CA LEU A 146 -6.63 5.77 1.50
C LEU A 146 -7.73 4.82 1.98
N SER A 147 -7.84 4.59 3.30
CA SER A 147 -8.92 3.82 3.90
C SER A 147 -10.29 4.43 3.59
N LEU A 148 -10.40 5.76 3.70
CA LEU A 148 -11.61 6.49 3.34
C LEU A 148 -11.98 6.25 1.87
N LEU A 149 -11.04 6.42 0.94
CA LEU A 149 -11.29 6.24 -0.50
C LEU A 149 -11.75 4.82 -0.85
N ARG A 150 -11.26 3.80 -0.13
CA ARG A 150 -11.69 2.40 -0.31
C ARG A 150 -13.09 2.13 0.23
N GLN A 151 -13.56 2.89 1.22
CA GLN A 151 -14.90 2.75 1.80
C GLN A 151 -15.98 3.46 0.97
N LEU A 152 -15.60 4.45 0.16
CA LEU A 152 -16.55 5.12 -0.73
C LEU A 152 -17.06 4.13 -1.78
N ASP A 153 -18.35 4.16 -2.06
CA ASP A 153 -18.90 3.53 -3.25
C ASP A 153 -18.65 4.38 -4.52
N ALA A 154 -19.14 3.92 -5.67
CA ALA A 154 -18.91 4.61 -6.95
C ALA A 154 -19.56 6.01 -6.98
N GLU A 155 -20.80 6.13 -6.50
CA GLU A 155 -21.54 7.40 -6.49
C GLU A 155 -20.85 8.43 -5.58
N GLN A 156 -20.41 8.01 -4.40
CA GLN A 156 -19.66 8.88 -3.50
C GLN A 156 -18.31 9.32 -4.07
N ARG A 157 -17.63 8.46 -4.85
CA ARG A 157 -16.41 8.85 -5.56
C ARG A 157 -16.69 9.83 -6.70
N ASP A 158 -17.82 9.69 -7.38
CA ASP A 158 -18.25 10.65 -8.40
C ASP A 158 -18.56 12.03 -7.80
N ASP A 159 -19.28 12.08 -6.67
CA ASP A 159 -19.53 13.31 -5.93
C ASP A 159 -18.23 13.97 -5.47
N LEU A 160 -17.31 13.17 -4.93
CA LEU A 160 -16.00 13.65 -4.49
C LEU A 160 -15.16 14.19 -5.66
N ALA A 161 -15.19 13.53 -6.81
CA ALA A 161 -14.53 13.97 -8.03
C ALA A 161 -15.09 15.30 -8.55
N ALA A 162 -16.42 15.48 -8.53
CA ALA A 162 -17.06 16.73 -8.91
C ALA A 162 -16.63 17.89 -7.97
N LEU A 163 -16.53 17.62 -6.66
CA LEU A 163 -16.02 18.57 -5.68
C LEU A 163 -14.53 18.90 -5.91
N ALA A 164 -13.70 17.90 -6.21
CA ALA A 164 -12.27 18.09 -6.46
C ALA A 164 -11.99 19.04 -7.64
N GLN A 165 -12.87 19.07 -8.64
CA GLN A 165 -12.79 19.99 -9.78
C GLN A 165 -13.13 21.44 -9.42
N ARG A 166 -14.03 21.65 -8.45
CA ARG A 166 -14.50 22.98 -8.03
C ARG A 166 -13.66 23.57 -6.90
N LEU A 167 -13.06 22.73 -6.06
CA LEU A 167 -12.31 23.16 -4.88
C LEU A 167 -10.96 23.78 -5.27
N PRO A 168 -10.71 25.05 -4.90
CA PRO A 168 -9.43 25.68 -5.17
C PRO A 168 -8.33 25.05 -4.31
N PRO A 169 -7.06 25.04 -4.76
CA PRO A 169 -5.98 24.32 -4.10
C PRO A 169 -5.83 24.59 -2.59
N GLN A 170 -6.00 25.84 -2.16
CA GLN A 170 -5.85 26.26 -0.77
C GLN A 170 -6.89 25.67 0.19
N ASP A 171 -8.06 25.27 -0.31
CA ASP A 171 -9.16 24.76 0.53
C ASP A 171 -9.14 23.23 0.66
N ARG A 172 -8.33 22.55 -0.15
CA ARG A 172 -8.29 21.08 -0.25
C ARG A 172 -7.88 20.41 1.05
N ASP A 173 -6.94 21.00 1.76
CA ASP A 173 -6.45 20.47 3.05
C ASP A 173 -7.52 20.58 4.14
N ALA A 174 -8.24 21.70 4.20
CA ALA A 174 -9.36 21.86 5.11
C ALA A 174 -10.48 20.86 4.76
N PHE A 175 -10.84 20.77 3.48
CA PHE A 175 -11.85 19.84 3.00
C PHE A 175 -11.51 18.37 3.33
N ARG A 176 -10.26 17.93 3.11
CA ARG A 176 -9.84 16.56 3.44
C ARG A 176 -9.98 16.27 4.94
N ARG A 177 -9.57 17.20 5.81
CA ARG A 177 -9.71 17.02 7.27
C ARG A 177 -11.16 16.93 7.70
N GLU A 178 -12.03 17.76 7.13
CA GLU A 178 -13.47 17.68 7.36
C GLU A 178 -14.02 16.32 6.90
N LEU A 179 -13.70 15.90 5.67
CA LEU A 179 -14.14 14.62 5.11
C LEU A 179 -13.68 13.42 5.96
N LEU A 180 -12.45 13.45 6.48
CA LEU A 180 -11.92 12.42 7.38
C LEU A 180 -12.67 12.37 8.73
N ALA A 181 -13.17 13.51 9.22
CA ALA A 181 -13.93 13.59 10.47
C ALA A 181 -15.40 13.14 10.31
N VAL A 182 -15.93 13.10 9.09
CA VAL A 182 -17.32 12.68 8.84
C VAL A 182 -17.48 11.17 9.06
N PRO A 183 -18.41 10.75 9.94
CA PRO A 183 -18.71 9.33 10.15
C PRO A 183 -19.12 8.63 8.85
N VAL A 184 -18.72 7.36 8.69
CA VAL A 184 -18.95 6.59 7.45
C VAL A 184 -20.43 6.59 7.03
N SER A 185 -21.34 6.44 7.99
CA SER A 185 -22.79 6.42 7.77
C SER A 185 -23.37 7.76 7.26
N GLN A 186 -22.70 8.88 7.52
CA GLN A 186 -23.16 10.22 7.14
C GLN A 186 -22.48 10.74 5.88
N ARG A 187 -21.42 10.06 5.41
CA ARG A 187 -20.51 10.57 4.37
C ARG A 187 -21.20 10.81 3.03
N ARG A 188 -22.13 9.94 2.62
CA ARG A 188 -22.90 10.14 1.38
C ARG A 188 -23.69 11.45 1.42
N ALA A 189 -24.54 11.61 2.44
CA ALA A 189 -25.37 12.81 2.58
C ALA A 189 -24.51 14.08 2.69
N TRP A 190 -23.39 14.01 3.39
CA TRP A 190 -22.45 15.12 3.50
C TRP A 190 -21.81 15.52 2.15
N LEU A 191 -21.38 14.54 1.35
CA LEU A 191 -20.81 14.80 0.02
C LEU A 191 -21.84 15.42 -0.93
N GLN A 192 -23.06 14.88 -0.94
CA GLN A 192 -24.17 15.40 -1.75
C GLN A 192 -24.51 16.85 -1.36
N GLN A 193 -24.65 17.13 -0.05
CA GLN A 193 -24.91 18.48 0.44
C GLN A 193 -23.80 19.48 0.03
N ARG A 194 -22.54 19.05 0.03
CA ARG A 194 -21.42 19.91 -0.40
C ARG A 194 -21.45 20.18 -1.90
N ARG A 195 -21.87 19.21 -2.70
CA ARG A 195 -21.95 19.33 -4.17
C ARG A 195 -23.01 20.33 -4.62
N ASP A 196 -24.12 20.39 -3.88
CA ASP A 196 -25.28 21.23 -4.20
C ASP A 196 -25.13 22.69 -3.72
N ARG A 197 -24.02 23.01 -3.04
CA ARG A 197 -23.62 24.39 -2.70
C ARG A 197 -22.78 25.02 -3.81
#